data_AF-A0A090QKH9-F1
#
_entry.id   AF-A0A090QKH9-F1
#
_cell.length_a   1.000
_cell.length_b   1.000
_cell.length_c   1.000
_cell.angle_alpha   90.00
_cell.angle_beta   90.00
_cell.angle_gamma   90.00
#
_symmetry.space_group_name_H-M   'P 1'
#
loop_
_entity.id
_entity.type
_entity.pdbx_description
1 polymer ?
#
loop_
_entity_poly.entity_id
_entity_poly.type
_entity_poly.pdbx_seq_one_letter_code
_entity_poly.pdbx_strand_id
1 'polypeptide(L)'
;MNSQFARRMPTLLLTALQLFVTGCVGLTVSLLFETWPETISMEIWGWFTLSMLVATSIRYVMQTAGQKHSTPANAAVIMILEPVWTVVLSVLWYAEQMPMHKVSGCIMILLALFIYRGGPFLLKRFYPRPTAS
;
A
#
# COMPACT_ATOMS: atom_id res chain seq x y z
N MET A 1 6.65 26.46 20.09
CA MET A 1 5.93 25.56 21.03
C MET A 1 4.82 24.72 20.39
N ASN A 2 4.57 24.76 19.07
CA ASN A 2 3.50 23.98 18.41
C ASN A 2 3.96 22.75 17.59
N SER A 3 5.26 22.53 17.42
CA SER A 3 5.79 21.48 16.53
C SER A 3 6.05 20.13 17.23
N GLN A 4 5.97 20.07 18.57
CA GLN A 4 6.16 18.83 19.34
C GLN A 4 4.88 17.97 19.39
N PHE A 5 3.69 18.55 19.17
CA PHE A 5 2.42 17.81 19.13
C PHE A 5 2.17 17.05 17.81
N ALA A 6 2.76 17.51 16.71
CA ALA A 6 2.63 16.87 15.39
C ALA A 6 3.54 15.65 15.19
N ARG A 7 4.51 15.41 16.09
CA ARG A 7 5.63 14.48 15.87
C ARG A 7 5.39 13.06 16.39
N ARG A 8 4.21 12.77 16.93
CA ARG A 8 3.80 11.45 17.43
C ARG A 8 2.32 11.19 17.16
N MET A 9 1.79 11.55 15.98
CA MET A 9 0.55 10.91 15.58
C MET A 9 0.84 9.40 15.51
N PRO A 10 0.22 8.58 16.38
CA PRO A 10 0.41 7.15 16.31
C PRO A 10 0.03 6.77 14.90
N THR A 11 0.92 6.10 14.19
CA THR A 11 0.68 5.62 12.83
C THR A 11 -0.65 4.84 12.75
N LEU A 12 -1.01 4.20 13.86
CA LEU A 12 -2.26 3.48 14.12
C LEU A 12 -3.51 4.38 14.19
N LEU A 13 -3.41 5.61 14.69
CA LEU A 13 -4.49 6.60 14.66
C LEU A 13 -4.76 7.04 13.21
N LEU A 14 -3.69 7.21 12.44
CA LEU A 14 -3.79 7.63 11.04
C LEU A 14 -4.48 6.56 10.18
N THR A 15 -4.16 5.28 10.38
CA THR A 15 -4.87 4.20 9.69
C THR A 15 -6.31 4.04 10.13
N ALA A 16 -6.60 4.18 11.42
CA ALA A 16 -7.97 4.13 11.93
C ALA A 16 -8.82 5.24 11.30
N LEU A 17 -8.29 6.47 11.25
CA LEU A 17 -8.96 7.59 10.57
C LEU A 17 -9.10 7.33 9.08
N GLN A 18 -8.07 6.83 8.41
CA GLN A 18 -8.13 6.53 6.98
C GLN A 18 -9.21 5.48 6.66
N LEU A 19 -9.28 4.39 7.42
CA LEU A 19 -10.30 3.35 7.26
C LEU A 19 -11.71 3.90 7.54
N PHE A 20 -11.86 4.70 8.60
CA PHE A 20 -13.12 5.33 8.95
C PHE A 20 -13.61 6.26 7.83
N VAL A 21 -12.74 7.18 7.37
CA VAL A 21 -13.07 8.11 6.28
C VAL A 21 -13.39 7.35 5.00
N THR A 22 -12.59 6.34 4.64
CA THR A 22 -12.84 5.50 3.45
C THR A 22 -14.19 4.79 3.54
N GLY A 23 -14.55 4.27 4.72
CA GLY A 23 -15.84 3.65 4.98
C GLY A 23 -17.01 4.63 4.86
N CYS A 24 -16.91 5.82 5.47
CA CYS A 24 -17.94 6.85 5.38
C CYS A 24 -18.16 7.31 3.93
N VAL A 25 -17.08 7.55 3.18
CA VAL A 25 -17.15 7.92 1.77
C VAL A 25 -17.77 6.79 0.95
N GLY A 26 -17.31 5.54 1.15
CA GLY A 26 -17.86 4.38 0.45
C GLY A 26 -19.36 4.19 0.70
N LEU A 27 -19.81 4.31 1.95
CA LEU A 27 -21.23 4.26 2.30
C LEU A 27 -22.03 5.40 1.65
N THR A 28 -21.48 6.62 1.65
CA THR A 28 -22.15 7.77 1.03
C THR A 28 -22.32 7.55 -0.47
N VAL A 29 -21.29 7.05 -1.15
CA VAL A 29 -21.36 6.75 -2.59
C VAL A 29 -22.33 5.60 -2.87
N SER A 30 -22.28 4.51 -2.09
CA SER A 30 -23.21 3.38 -2.22
C SER A 30 -24.68 3.84 -2.06
N LEU A 31 -24.98 4.67 -1.06
CA LEU A 31 -26.32 5.23 -0.86
C LEU A 31 -26.82 6.10 -2.02
N LEU A 32 -25.93 6.79 -2.72
CA LEU A 32 -26.29 7.70 -3.81
C LEU A 32 -26.39 7.01 -5.18
N PHE A 33 -25.68 5.90 -5.39
CA PHE A 33 -25.50 5.30 -6.71
C PHE A 33 -25.91 3.82 -6.83
N GLU A 34 -26.01 3.06 -5.74
CA GLU A 34 -26.35 1.64 -5.81
C GLU A 34 -27.85 1.37 -5.60
N THR A 35 -28.37 0.45 -6.41
CA THR A 35 -29.69 -0.16 -6.22
C THR A 35 -29.57 -1.34 -5.27
N TRP A 36 -30.25 -1.28 -4.13
CA TRP A 36 -30.17 -2.29 -3.09
C TRP A 36 -31.01 -3.52 -3.46
N PRO A 37 -30.44 -4.74 -3.44
CA PRO A 37 -31.21 -5.96 -3.63
C PRO A 37 -32.13 -6.22 -2.44
N GLU A 38 -33.32 -6.77 -2.68
CA GLU A 38 -34.33 -7.02 -1.63
C GLU A 38 -33.88 -8.05 -0.58
N THR A 39 -33.01 -8.99 -0.97
CA THR A 39 -32.45 -10.00 -0.07
C THR A 39 -30.96 -10.17 -0.29
N ILE A 40 -30.16 -9.98 0.77
CA ILE A 40 -28.74 -10.31 0.80
C ILE A 40 -28.56 -11.57 1.63
N SER A 41 -27.92 -12.61 1.08
CA SER A 41 -27.67 -13.84 1.83
C SER A 41 -26.68 -13.60 2.98
N MET A 42 -26.83 -14.36 4.06
CA MET A 42 -25.92 -14.23 5.22
C MET A 42 -24.47 -14.63 4.87
N GLU A 43 -24.30 -15.49 3.86
CA GLU A 43 -22.98 -15.86 3.34
C GLU A 43 -22.24 -14.68 2.70
N ILE A 44 -22.94 -13.81 1.95
CA ILE A 44 -22.34 -12.61 1.35
C ILE A 44 -21.85 -11.66 2.45
N TRP A 45 -22.63 -11.46 3.51
CA TRP A 45 -22.20 -10.67 4.67
C TRP A 45 -20.97 -11.27 5.35
N GLY A 46 -20.91 -12.60 5.46
CA GLY A 46 -19.74 -13.32 5.98
C GLY A 46 -18.48 -13.06 5.14
N TRP A 47 -18.53 -13.28 3.83
CA TRP A 47 -17.39 -13.02 2.94
C TRP A 47 -17.01 -11.55 2.87
N PHE A 48 -17.99 -10.65 2.83
CA PHE A 48 -17.76 -9.21 2.83
C PHE A 48 -17.03 -8.75 4.09
N THR A 49 -17.54 -9.13 5.27
CA THR A 49 -16.92 -8.79 6.55
C THR A 49 -15.53 -9.42 6.69
N LEU A 50 -15.34 -10.66 6.22
CA LEU A 50 -14.03 -11.31 6.20
C LEU A 50 -13.04 -10.55 5.33
N SER A 51 -13.40 -10.20 4.09
CA SER A 51 -12.52 -9.42 3.19
C SER A 51 -12.24 -8.01 3.73
N MET A 52 -13.22 -7.34 4.31
CA MET A 52 -13.05 -6.02 4.90
C MET A 52 -12.12 -6.04 6.13
N LEU A 53 -12.35 -6.97 7.06
CA LEU A 53 -11.56 -7.02 8.30
C LEU A 53 -10.20 -7.66 8.07
N VAL A 54 -10.16 -8.84 7.46
CA VAL A 54 -8.92 -9.62 7.29
C VAL A 54 -8.08 -9.05 6.15
N ALA A 55 -8.64 -8.95 4.94
CA ALA A 55 -7.81 -8.54 3.79
C ALA A 55 -7.46 -7.05 3.81
N THR A 56 -8.33 -6.19 4.36
CA THR A 56 -8.12 -4.74 4.37
C THR A 56 -7.57 -4.26 5.71
N SER A 57 -8.30 -4.47 6.81
CA SER A 57 -7.93 -3.87 8.10
C SER A 57 -6.61 -4.43 8.66
N ILE A 58 -6.43 -5.76 8.65
CA ILE A 58 -5.16 -6.37 9.11
C ILE A 58 -4.00 -5.96 8.21
N ARG A 59 -4.19 -5.95 6.88
CA ARG A 59 -3.19 -5.46 5.92
C ARG A 59 -2.72 -4.06 6.26
N TYR A 60 -3.64 -3.11 6.48
CA TYR A 60 -3.27 -1.75 6.85
C TYR A 60 -2.55 -1.67 8.20
N VAL A 61 -3.02 -2.43 9.21
CA VAL A 61 -2.34 -2.49 10.52
C VAL A 61 -0.91 -3.02 10.38
N MET A 62 -0.71 -4.11 9.64
CA MET A 62 0.61 -4.69 9.39
C MET A 62 1.52 -3.74 8.60
N GLN A 63 0.99 -3.13 7.53
CA GLN A 63 1.72 -2.17 6.72
C GLN A 63 2.19 -0.99 7.58
N THR A 64 1.30 -0.46 8.42
CA THR A 64 1.60 0.69 9.24
C THR A 64 2.49 0.38 10.44
N ALA A 65 2.38 -0.82 11.01
CA ALA A 65 3.36 -1.32 11.97
C ALA A 65 4.75 -1.43 11.33
N GLY A 66 4.86 -1.98 10.12
CA GLY A 66 6.12 -2.07 9.38
C GLY A 66 6.74 -0.71 9.07
N GLN A 67 5.92 0.27 8.67
CA GLN A 67 6.34 1.64 8.42
C GLN A 67 6.84 2.35 9.69
N LYS A 68 6.21 2.09 10.85
CA LYS A 68 6.63 2.66 12.14
C LYS A 68 8.06 2.27 12.53
N HIS A 69 8.50 1.07 12.16
CA HIS A 69 9.82 0.53 12.47
C HIS A 69 10.85 0.70 11.33
N SER A 70 10.45 1.27 10.19
CA SER A 70 11.29 1.41 9.00
C SER A 70 11.56 2.88 8.67
N THR A 71 12.70 3.16 8.04
CA THR A 71 12.92 4.49 7.44
C THR A 71 11.93 4.70 6.29
N PRO A 72 11.53 5.96 5.97
CA PRO A 72 10.61 6.24 4.87
C PRO A 72 11.04 5.63 3.53
N ALA A 73 12.36 5.56 3.27
CA ALA A 73 12.93 4.94 2.08
C ALA A 73 12.78 3.41 2.06
N ASN A 74 12.89 2.73 3.21
CA ASN A 74 12.69 1.28 3.30
C ASN A 74 11.20 0.92 3.24
N ALA A 75 10.34 1.72 3.88
CA ALA A 75 8.89 1.59 3.79
C ALA A 75 8.38 1.70 2.34
N ALA A 76 8.88 2.68 1.57
CA ALA A 76 8.52 2.85 0.16
C ALA A 76 8.91 1.63 -0.68
N VAL A 77 10.10 1.05 -0.45
CA VAL A 77 10.53 -0.20 -1.11
C VAL A 77 9.55 -1.34 -0.82
N ILE A 78 9.14 -1.51 0.43
CA ILE A 78 8.19 -2.57 0.83
C ILE A 78 6.83 -2.37 0.14
N MET A 79 6.29 -1.15 0.12
CA MET A 79 5.01 -0.85 -0.52
C MET A 79 5.04 -1.09 -2.04
N ILE A 80 6.19 -0.82 -2.68
CA ILE A 80 6.35 -1.05 -4.13
C ILE A 80 6.55 -2.54 -4.44
N LEU A 81 7.16 -3.28 -3.54
CA LEU A 81 7.38 -4.72 -3.70
C LEU A 81 6.10 -5.54 -3.43
N GLU A 82 5.19 -5.02 -2.62
CA GLU A 82 3.91 -5.65 -2.31
C GLU A 82 3.11 -6.09 -3.55
N PRO A 83 2.79 -5.22 -4.54
CA PRO A 83 2.07 -5.64 -5.74
C PRO A 83 2.84 -6.67 -6.58
N VAL A 84 4.17 -6.68 -6.54
CA VAL A 84 4.99 -7.69 -7.21
C VAL A 84 4.74 -9.07 -6.61
N TRP A 85 4.72 -9.17 -5.27
CA TRP A 85 4.37 -10.42 -4.59
C TRP A 85 2.93 -10.83 -4.83
N THR A 86 1.98 -9.89 -4.85
CA THR A 86 0.57 -10.17 -5.17
C THR A 86 0.43 -10.78 -6.57
N VAL A 87 1.14 -10.22 -7.56
CA VAL A 87 1.22 -10.71 -8.93
C VAL A 87 1.80 -12.13 -8.95
N VAL A 88 2.95 -12.37 -8.33
CA VAL A 88 3.59 -13.70 -8.30
C VAL A 88 2.68 -14.74 -7.65
N LEU A 89 2.08 -14.44 -6.50
CA LEU A 89 1.14 -15.34 -5.82
C LEU A 89 -0.13 -15.58 -6.63
N SER A 90 -0.63 -14.57 -7.34
CA SER A 90 -1.78 -14.71 -8.23
C SER A 90 -1.50 -15.69 -9.36
N VAL A 91 -0.34 -15.65 -10.01
CA VAL A 91 0.03 -16.66 -11.03
C VAL A 91 0.17 -18.04 -10.42
N LEU A 92 0.89 -18.15 -9.29
CA LEU A 92 1.19 -19.44 -8.69
C LEU A 92 -0.05 -20.13 -8.13
N TRP A 93 -0.98 -19.36 -7.54
CA TRP A 93 -2.14 -19.91 -6.83
C TRP A 93 -3.40 -19.98 -7.69
N TYR A 94 -3.69 -18.93 -8.47
CA TYR A 94 -4.87 -18.88 -9.32
C TYR A 94 -4.63 -19.41 -10.74
N ALA A 95 -3.37 -19.72 -11.11
CA ALA A 95 -2.98 -20.13 -12.46
C ALA A 95 -3.48 -19.18 -13.56
N GLU A 96 -3.72 -17.90 -13.22
CA GLU A 96 -4.16 -16.90 -14.19
C GLU A 96 -3.07 -16.65 -15.22
N GLN A 97 -3.45 -16.65 -16.50
CA GLN A 97 -2.54 -16.29 -17.58
C GLN A 97 -2.10 -14.85 -17.37
N MET A 98 -0.80 -14.63 -17.24
CA MET A 98 -0.26 -13.27 -17.15
C MET A 98 -0.02 -12.69 -18.54
N PRO A 99 -0.87 -11.76 -18.99
CA PRO A 99 -0.65 -11.12 -20.27
C PRO A 99 0.60 -10.23 -20.19
N MET A 100 1.29 -10.10 -21.33
CA MET A 100 2.59 -9.41 -21.41
C MET A 100 2.56 -7.96 -20.90
N HIS A 101 1.41 -7.30 -20.93
CA HIS A 101 1.26 -5.95 -20.39
C HIS A 101 1.37 -5.87 -18.86
N LYS A 102 0.94 -6.91 -18.12
CA LYS A 102 1.11 -6.94 -16.65
C LYS A 102 2.57 -7.17 -16.27
N VAL A 103 3.26 -8.01 -17.04
CA VAL A 103 4.69 -8.28 -16.86
C VAL A 103 5.52 -7.02 -17.13
N SER A 104 5.25 -6.31 -18.22
CA SER A 104 5.95 -5.07 -18.54
C SER A 104 5.73 -3.99 -17.49
N GLY A 105 4.50 -3.84 -16.98
CA GLY A 105 4.20 -2.93 -15.86
C GLY A 105 4.98 -3.29 -14.59
N CYS A 106 5.07 -4.58 -14.26
CA CYS A 106 5.82 -5.07 -13.10
C CYS A 106 7.32 -4.75 -13.21
N ILE A 107 7.91 -4.98 -14.40
CA ILE A 107 9.31 -4.62 -14.70
C ILE A 107 9.53 -3.12 -14.59
N MET A 108 8.60 -2.30 -15.08
CA MET A 108 8.72 -0.84 -15.05
C MET A 108 8.71 -0.29 -13.62
N ILE A 109 7.87 -0.84 -12.75
CA ILE A 109 7.82 -0.51 -11.32
C ILE A 109 9.14 -0.87 -10.63
N LEU A 110 9.67 -2.07 -10.89
CA LEU A 110 10.95 -2.52 -10.33
C LEU A 110 12.14 -1.67 -10.82
N LEU A 111 12.16 -1.31 -12.10
CA LEU A 111 13.18 -0.42 -12.66
C LEU A 111 13.13 0.97 -12.03
N ALA A 112 11.93 1.55 -11.89
CA ALA A 112 11.75 2.83 -11.21
C ALA A 112 12.29 2.79 -9.78
N LEU A 113 12.02 1.70 -9.04
CA LEU A 113 12.53 1.50 -7.69
C LEU A 113 14.07 1.40 -7.66
N PHE A 114 14.65 0.63 -8.60
CA PHE A 114 16.09 0.46 -8.71
C PHE A 114 16.79 1.80 -8.98
N ILE A 115 16.25 2.63 -9.88
CA ILE A 115 16.79 3.96 -10.18
C ILE A 115 16.62 4.88 -8.97
N TYR A 116 15.44 4.92 -8.35
CA TYR A 116 15.16 5.77 -7.20
C TYR A 116 16.13 5.50 -6.03
N ARG A 117 16.44 4.23 -5.76
CA ARG A 117 17.34 3.85 -4.67
C ARG A 117 18.82 3.81 -5.04
N GLY A 118 19.14 3.47 -6.28
CA GLY A 118 20.50 3.46 -6.82
C GLY A 118 21.03 4.84 -7.20
N GLY A 119 20.13 5.80 -7.44
CA GLY A 119 20.45 7.18 -7.82
C GLY A 119 21.42 7.88 -6.87
N PRO A 120 21.21 7.88 -5.54
CA PRO A 120 22.16 8.46 -4.59
C PRO A 120 23.54 7.81 -4.61
N PHE A 121 23.63 6.50 -4.88
CA PHE A 121 24.90 5.78 -5.00
C PHE A 121 25.62 6.13 -6.31
N LEU A 122 24.90 6.19 -7.43
CA LEU A 122 25.40 6.61 -8.73
C LEU A 122 25.83 8.08 -8.73
N LEU A 123 25.05 8.98 -8.14
CA LEU A 123 25.39 10.40 -8.02
C LEU A 123 26.65 10.61 -7.18
N LYS A 124 26.83 9.82 -6.11
CA LYS A 124 28.06 9.86 -5.30
C LYS A 124 29.29 9.33 -6.06
N ARG A 125 29.08 8.46 -7.06
CA ARG A 125 30.14 7.98 -7.97
C ARG A 125 30.51 9.03 -9.03
N PHE A 126 29.55 9.82 -9.52
CA PHE A 126 29.78 10.81 -10.58
C PHE A 126 30.15 12.22 -10.07
N TYR A 127 29.75 12.60 -8.85
CA TYR A 127 30.09 13.90 -8.25
C TYR A 127 30.64 13.73 -6.82
N PRO A 128 31.93 13.36 -6.66
CA PRO A 128 32.58 13.36 -5.36
C PRO A 128 32.64 14.80 -4.83
N ARG A 129 32.15 15.02 -3.59
CA ARG A 129 32.19 16.34 -2.95
C ARG A 129 33.65 16.83 -2.86
N PRO A 130 33.95 18.11 -3.17
CA PRO A 130 35.24 18.69 -2.84
C PRO A 130 35.40 18.68 -1.32
N THR A 131 36.50 18.10 -0.84
CA THR A 131 36.93 18.19 0.56
C THR A 131 37.16 19.66 0.91
N ALA A 132 36.32 20.22 1.77
CA ALA A 132 36.57 21.52 2.38
C ALA A 132 37.75 21.35 3.35
N SER A 133 38.91 21.88 2.94
CA SER A 133 40.12 22.07 3.75
C SER A 133 39.98 23.29 4.66
#